data_AF-C7GHB4-F1
#
_entry.id   AF-C7GHB4-F1
#
_cell.length_a   1.000
_cell.length_b   1.000
_cell.length_c   1.000
_cell.angle_alpha   90.00
_cell.angle_beta   90.00
_cell.angle_gamma   90.00
#
_symmetry.space_group_name_H-M   'P 1'
#
loop_
_entity.id
_entity.type
_entity.pdbx_description
1 polymer ?
#
loop_
_entity_poly.entity_id
_entity_poly.type
_entity_poly.pdbx_seq_one_letter_code
_entity_poly.pdbx_strand_id
1 'polypeptide(L)' 'MNKRYRLGEIEEAVSEMEELIDIEDDIAEIDDDFQIVVSGWSVYVESLNLTLRQGIACVWDAEEGLFMPDFDVTIVYEGN' A
#
# COMPACT_ATOMS: atom_id res chain seq x y z
N MET A 1 19.55 -0.08 -0.90
CA MET A 1 20.27 1.16 -1.28
C MET A 1 19.21 2.22 -1.47
N ASN A 2 19.13 3.23 -0.59
CA ASN A 2 18.02 4.19 -0.65
C ASN A 2 18.27 5.20 -1.77
N LYS A 3 17.38 5.25 -2.76
CA LYS A 3 17.39 6.25 -3.84
C LYS A 3 16.41 7.37 -3.49
N ARG A 4 16.79 8.62 -3.80
CA ARG A 4 15.95 9.82 -3.62
C ARG A 4 15.53 10.32 -5.01
N TYR A 5 14.26 10.66 -5.17
CA TYR A 5 13.66 11.12 -6.43
C TYR A 5 13.03 12.50 -6.25
N ARG A 6 12.95 13.30 -7.32
CA ARG A 6 12.04 14.45 -7.32
C ARG A 6 10.61 13.96 -7.55
N LEU A 7 9.63 14.70 -7.03
CA LEU A 7 8.21 14.32 -7.11
C LEU A 7 7.74 14.07 -8.55
N GLY A 8 8.20 14.85 -9.54
CA GLY A 8 7.84 14.64 -10.95
C GLY A 8 8.56 13.48 -11.64
N GLU A 9 9.61 12.93 -11.04
CA GLU A 9 10.37 11.79 -11.57
C GLU A 9 9.95 10.47 -10.88
N ILE A 10 9.11 10.56 -9.85
CA ILE A 10 8.72 9.41 -9.03
C ILE A 10 7.78 8.48 -9.79
N GLU A 11 6.87 9.01 -10.61
CA GLU A 11 5.88 8.20 -11.34
C GLU A 11 6.57 7.26 -12.35
N GLU A 12 7.54 7.78 -13.11
CA GLU A 12 8.32 6.99 -14.07
C GLU A 12 9.19 5.96 -13.35
N ALA A 13 9.88 6.36 -12.28
CA ALA A 13 10.70 5.46 -11.48
C ALA A 13 9.89 4.35 -10.77
N VAL A 14 8.67 4.67 -10.32
CA VAL A 14 7.74 3.68 -9.74
C VAL A 14 7.27 2.72 -10.82
N SER A 15 6.87 3.21 -12.00
CA SER A 15 6.42 2.35 -13.11
C SER A 15 7.52 1.39 -13.58
N GLU A 16 8.78 1.82 -13.64
CA GLU A 16 9.91 0.92 -13.99
C GLU A 16 10.24 -0.08 -12.88
N MET A 17 9.94 0.24 -11.62
CA MET A 17 10.21 -0.64 -10.47
C MET A 17 9.09 -1.64 -10.21
N GLU A 18 7.82 -1.28 -10.44
CA GLU A 18 6.67 -2.20 -10.34
C GLU A 18 6.86 -3.42 -11.25
N GLU A 19 7.49 -3.26 -12.43
CA GLU A 19 7.80 -4.39 -13.32
C GLU A 19 8.88 -5.34 -12.78
N LEU A 20 9.66 -4.92 -11.78
CA LEU A 20 10.86 -5.62 -11.32
C LEU A 20 10.74 -6.22 -9.91
N ILE A 21 9.70 -5.85 -9.16
CA ILE A 21 9.59 -6.08 -7.72
C ILE A 21 8.28 -6.81 -7.44
N ASP A 22 8.33 -8.14 -7.44
CA ASP A 22 7.26 -9.02 -6.97
C ASP A 22 7.33 -9.11 -5.43
N ILE A 23 6.96 -8.02 -4.74
CA ILE A 23 6.79 -8.06 -3.28
C ILE A 23 5.34 -8.43 -2.99
N GLU A 24 5.17 -9.48 -2.22
CA GLU A 24 3.86 -9.94 -1.78
C GLU A 24 3.15 -8.86 -0.94
N ASP A 25 1.87 -8.68 -1.21
CA ASP A 25 0.98 -7.88 -0.38
C ASP A 25 0.77 -8.55 0.99
N ASP A 26 0.51 -7.74 2.00
CA ASP A 26 0.20 -8.19 3.36
C ASP A 26 -1.29 -7.96 3.67
N ILE A 27 -1.83 -8.68 4.65
CA ILE A 27 -3.22 -8.50 5.10
C ILE A 27 -3.22 -7.99 6.53
N ALA A 28 -3.75 -6.79 6.71
CA ALA A 28 -4.01 -6.22 8.03
C ALA A 28 -5.47 -6.44 8.41
N GLU A 29 -5.71 -7.32 9.38
CA GLU A 29 -7.01 -7.47 10.03
C GLU A 29 -7.27 -6.26 10.94
N ILE A 30 -8.35 -5.51 10.67
CA ILE A 30 -8.70 -4.29 11.42
C ILE A 30 -9.83 -4.58 12.40
N ASP A 31 -10.85 -5.30 11.95
CA ASP A 31 -12.03 -5.72 12.71
C ASP A 31 -12.62 -7.00 12.09
N ASP A 32 -13.61 -7.61 12.75
CA ASP A 32 -14.26 -8.84 12.31
C ASP A 32 -14.89 -8.71 10.91
N ASP A 33 -15.33 -7.50 10.53
CA ASP A 33 -15.97 -7.20 9.24
C ASP A 33 -15.06 -6.44 8.25
N PHE A 34 -13.82 -6.11 8.64
CA PHE A 34 -12.92 -5.28 7.82
C PHE A 34 -11.46 -5.76 7.85
N GLN A 35 -10.89 -5.86 6.65
CA GLN A 35 -9.45 -6.04 6.46
C GLN A 35 -8.90 -5.06 5.42
N ILE A 36 -7.60 -4.82 5.45
CA ILE A 36 -6.92 -4.03 4.43
C ILE A 36 -5.86 -4.92 3.79
N VAL A 37 -5.94 -5.09 2.46
CA VAL A 37 -4.82 -5.61 1.67
C VAL A 37 -3.83 -4.47 1.52
N VAL A 38 -2.67 -4.62 2.14
CA VAL A 38 -1.61 -3.61 2.20
C VAL A 38 -0.57 -3.96 1.16
N SER A 39 -0.25 -3.01 0.29
CA SER A 39 0.72 -3.32 -0.74
C SER A 39 2.10 -3.62 -0.17
N GLY A 40 2.79 -4.58 -0.77
CA GLY A 40 4.15 -4.96 -0.43
C GLY A 40 5.17 -3.81 -0.60
N TRP A 41 4.92 -2.90 -1.55
CA TRP A 41 5.77 -1.74 -1.82
C TRP A 41 5.40 -0.53 -0.93
N SER A 42 6.36 0.39 -0.78
CA SER A 42 6.16 1.60 0.01
C SER A 42 7.01 2.76 -0.49
N VAL A 43 6.53 3.98 -0.31
CA VAL A 43 7.28 5.23 -0.56
C VAL A 43 7.63 5.88 0.76
N TYR A 44 8.91 6.13 1.00
CA TYR A 44 9.34 6.96 2.13
C TYR A 44 9.50 8.42 1.68
N VAL A 45 8.77 9.33 2.32
CA VAL A 45 8.82 10.77 2.07
C VAL A 45 9.62 11.44 3.17
N GLU A 46 10.92 11.57 2.94
CA GLU A 46 11.89 12.06 3.94
C GLU A 46 11.56 13.46 4.46
N SER A 47 11.05 14.37 3.62
CA SER A 47 10.72 15.74 4.03
C SER A 47 9.56 15.83 5.03
N LEU A 48 8.72 14.80 5.09
CA LEU A 48 7.59 14.71 6.02
C LEU A 48 7.83 13.69 7.14
N ASN A 49 8.91 12.92 7.06
CA ASN A 49 9.15 11.73 7.85
C ASN A 49 7.94 10.79 7.89
N LEU A 50 7.45 10.37 6.71
CA LEU A 50 6.32 9.45 6.59
C LEU A 50 6.65 8.33 5.60
N THR A 51 6.11 7.13 5.86
CA THR A 51 6.07 6.04 4.89
C THR A 51 4.64 5.85 4.41
N LEU A 52 4.43 5.86 3.10
CA LEU A 52 3.15 5.68 2.45
C LEU A 52 3.09 4.31 1.80
N ARG A 53 1.95 3.62 1.96
CA ARG A 53 1.62 2.39 1.23
C ARG A 53 0.24 2.53 0.60
N GLN A 54 0.09 1.96 -0.59
CA GLN A 54 -1.24 1.73 -1.14
C GLN A 54 -1.89 0.56 -0.39
N GLY A 55 -3.20 0.59 -0.26
CA GLY A 55 -3.96 -0.59 0.11
C GLY A 55 -5.36 -0.54 -0.45
N ILE A 56 -6.08 -1.64 -0.26
CA ILE A 56 -7.49 -1.77 -0.61
C ILE A 56 -8.23 -2.21 0.66
N ALA A 57 -9.25 -1.45 1.05
CA ALA A 57 -10.15 -1.86 2.11
C ALA A 57 -11.08 -2.95 1.57
N CYS A 58 -11.16 -4.07 2.27
CA CYS A 58 -12.04 -5.18 1.96
C CYS A 58 -13.05 -5.39 3.08
N VAL A 59 -14.31 -5.58 2.71
CA VAL A 59 -15.44 -5.76 3.64
C VAL A 59 -15.89 -7.21 3.57
N TRP A 60 -16.26 -7.79 4.72
CA TRP A 60 -16.80 -9.13 4.76
C TRP A 60 -18.11 -9.22 3.98
N ASP A 61 -18.14 -10.07 2.95
CA ASP A 61 -19.35 -10.42 2.23
C ASP A 61 -19.85 -11.78 2.74
N ALA A 62 -21.01 -11.78 3.40
CA ALA A 62 -21.61 -12.99 3.98
C ALA A 62 -22.24 -13.92 2.93
N GLU A 63 -22.58 -13.41 1.73
CA GLU A 63 -23.14 -14.23 0.65
C GLU A 63 -22.03 -15.02 -0.04
N GLU A 64 -20.90 -14.38 -0.33
CA GLU A 64 -19.72 -14.99 -0.95
C GLU A 64 -18.80 -15.68 0.07
N GLY A 65 -18.96 -15.39 1.36
CA GLY A 65 -18.19 -15.99 2.46
C GLY A 65 -16.71 -15.60 2.45
N LEU A 66 -16.40 -14.40 1.96
CA LEU A 66 -15.05 -13.86 1.85
C LEU A 66 -15.05 -12.34 1.89
N PHE A 67 -13.89 -11.75 2.21
CA PHE A 67 -13.68 -10.32 2.16
C PHE A 67 -13.54 -9.84 0.72
N MET A 68 -14.43 -8.96 0.27
CA MET A 68 -14.40 -8.39 -1.07
C MET A 68 -13.80 -6.97 -1.06
N PRO A 69 -13.00 -6.60 -2.08
CA PRO A 69 -12.53 -5.24 -2.28
C PRO A 69 -13.68 -4.21 -2.34
N ASP A 70 -13.54 -3.08 -1.65
CA ASP A 70 -14.54 -2.01 -1.63
C ASP A 70 -13.96 -0.66 -2.12
N PHE A 71 -12.92 -0.13 -1.47
CA PHE A 71 -12.31 1.15 -1.86
C PHE A 71 -10.79 1.22 -1.62
N ASP A 72 -10.13 2.05 -2.43
CA ASP A 72 -8.70 2.33 -2.30
C ASP A 72 -8.39 3.14 -1.03
N VAL A 73 -7.30 2.78 -0.35
CA VAL A 73 -6.79 3.50 0.82
C VAL A 73 -5.32 3.85 0.67
N THR A 74 -4.91 4.94 1.32
CA THR A 74 -3.49 5.25 1.54
C THR A 74 -3.17 5.04 3.01
N ILE A 75 -2.25 4.13 3.28
CA ILE A 75 -1.81 3.79 4.63
C ILE A 75 -0.59 4.65 4.93
N VAL A 76 -0.64 5.36 6.05
CA VAL A 76 0.41 6.29 6.49
C VAL A 76 1.03 5.76 7.77
N TYR A 77 2.32 5.46 7.71
CA TYR A 77 3.12 5.19 8.89
C TYR A 77 3.97 6.42 9.20
N GLU A 78 4.13 6.74 10.48
CA GLU A 78 5.20 7.63 10.90
C GLU A 78 6.54 7.03 10.44
N GLY A 79 7.37 7.88 9.84
CA GLY A 79 8.74 7.53 9.53
C GLY A 79 9.54 7.30 10.81
N ASN A 80 10.52 6.42 10.72
CA ASN A 80 11.44 6.11 11.82
C ASN A 80 12.00 7.35 12.53
#